data_AF-H0FZ26-F1
#
_entry.id   AF-H0FZ26-F1
#
_cell.length_a   1.000
_cell.length_b   1.000
_cell.length_c   1.000
_cell.angle_alpha   90.00
_cell.angle_beta   90.00
_cell.angle_gamma   90.00
#
_symmetry.space_group_name_H-M   'P 1'
#
loop_
_entity.id
_entity.type
_entity.pdbx_description
1 polymer ?
#
loop_
_entity_poly.entity_id
_entity_poly.type
_entity_poly.pdbx_seq_one_letter_code
_entity_poly.pdbx_strand_id
1 'polypeptide(L)'
;MARAQNASQLSFLFEPPPAPVTTEPTWFKIELDKKGWSYGHIGIRPNDDGTWSYTTRDNFGGYCGHGGPFHGAYESFDEALEVAIARMWKGWRGIAERMNDSCCKENHRAMARKGLAWLDELAAEYQVQH
;
A
#
# COMPACT_ATOMS: atom_id res chain seq x y z
N MET A 1 -28.75 40.55 -24.76
CA MET A 1 -28.39 39.16 -25.12
C MET A 1 -26.88 39.10 -25.28
N ALA A 2 -26.16 38.41 -24.38
CA ALA A 2 -24.74 38.12 -24.56
C ALA A 2 -24.41 36.76 -23.91
N ARG A 3 -23.68 35.95 -24.67
CA ARG A 3 -23.41 34.50 -24.55
C ARG A 3 -22.84 34.08 -23.20
N ALA A 4 -23.40 33.01 -22.63
CA ALA A 4 -22.69 32.16 -21.67
C ALA A 4 -21.63 31.34 -22.42
N GLN A 5 -20.37 31.48 -22.00
CA GLN A 5 -19.28 30.60 -22.42
C GLN A 5 -19.34 29.36 -21.53
N ASN A 6 -19.83 28.26 -22.08
CA ASN A 6 -19.78 26.95 -21.43
C ASN A 6 -18.34 26.42 -21.62
N ALA A 7 -17.50 26.57 -20.60
CA ALA A 7 -16.19 25.93 -20.57
C ALA A 7 -16.40 24.45 -20.28
N SER A 8 -16.35 23.60 -21.32
CA SER A 8 -16.26 22.15 -21.15
C SER A 8 -14.91 21.81 -20.54
N GLN A 9 -14.89 21.64 -19.22
CA GLN A 9 -13.75 21.10 -18.49
C GLN A 9 -13.63 19.61 -18.85
N LEU A 10 -12.55 19.24 -19.52
CA LEU A 10 -12.18 17.85 -19.76
C LEU A 10 -11.85 17.20 -18.42
N SER A 11 -12.84 16.54 -17.81
CA SER A 11 -12.61 15.63 -16.69
C SER A 11 -12.01 14.34 -17.23
N PHE A 12 -10.69 14.20 -17.15
CA PHE A 12 -10.07 12.88 -17.23
C PHE A 12 -10.42 12.16 -15.92
N LEU A 13 -11.52 11.40 -15.93
CA LEU A 13 -11.79 10.40 -14.91
C LEU A 13 -10.74 9.31 -15.09
N PHE A 14 -9.69 9.34 -14.29
CA PHE A 14 -8.86 8.15 -14.08
C PHE A 14 -9.73 7.19 -13.27
N GLU A 15 -10.43 6.30 -13.96
CA GLU A 15 -11.06 5.14 -13.32
C GLU A 15 -9.96 4.35 -12.59
N PRO A 16 -10.23 3.87 -11.37
CA PRO A 16 -9.27 3.04 -10.66
C PRO A 16 -8.96 1.80 -11.51
N PRO A 17 -7.73 1.25 -11.42
CA PRO A 17 -7.40 0.03 -12.15
C PRO A 17 -8.43 -1.05 -11.83
N PRO A 18 -8.97 -1.77 -12.84
CA PRO A 18 -9.92 -2.83 -12.56
C PRO A 18 -9.27 -3.90 -11.69
N ALA A 19 -10.05 -4.45 -10.75
CA ALA A 19 -9.59 -5.56 -9.95
C ALA A 19 -9.11 -6.72 -10.85
N PRO A 20 -7.93 -7.30 -10.58
CA PRO A 20 -7.39 -8.38 -11.40
C PRO A 20 -8.28 -9.63 -11.33
N VAL A 21 -8.64 -10.16 -12.49
CA VAL A 21 -9.59 -11.30 -12.64
C VAL A 21 -8.86 -12.66 -12.54
N THR A 22 -7.76 -12.73 -11.79
CA THR A 22 -6.90 -13.93 -11.71
C THR A 22 -7.02 -14.60 -10.36
N THR A 23 -6.93 -15.94 -10.34
CA THR A 23 -6.73 -16.71 -9.10
C THR A 23 -5.35 -16.48 -8.48
N GLU A 24 -4.41 -15.95 -9.28
CA GLU A 24 -3.09 -15.57 -8.81
C GLU A 24 -3.13 -14.29 -7.96
N PRO A 25 -2.37 -14.22 -6.86
CA PRO A 25 -2.29 -13.02 -6.06
C PRO A 25 -1.68 -11.84 -6.83
N THR A 26 -2.27 -10.68 -6.63
CA THR A 26 -1.72 -9.40 -7.08
C THR A 26 -0.74 -8.88 -6.05
N TRP A 27 0.47 -8.56 -6.50
CA TRP A 27 1.56 -8.12 -5.64
C TRP A 27 1.97 -6.68 -5.93
N PHE A 28 1.86 -5.84 -4.92
CA PHE A 28 2.44 -4.50 -4.88
C PHE A 28 3.78 -4.56 -4.16
N LYS A 29 4.82 -3.97 -4.74
CA LYS A 29 6.17 -4.09 -4.21
C LYS A 29 6.92 -2.77 -4.29
N ILE A 30 7.69 -2.45 -3.25
CA ILE A 30 8.66 -1.39 -3.25
C ILE A 30 10.00 -1.85 -2.67
N GLU A 31 11.08 -1.51 -3.37
CA GLU A 31 12.43 -1.56 -2.82
C GLU A 31 12.73 -0.22 -2.12
N LEU A 32 12.92 -0.28 -0.80
CA LEU A 32 13.17 0.91 0.02
C LEU A 32 14.63 1.33 -0.05
N ASP A 33 15.54 0.39 -0.33
CA ASP A 33 16.96 0.65 -0.57
C ASP A 33 17.43 0.16 -1.95
N LYS A 34 18.69 0.45 -2.30
CA LYS A 34 19.28 0.03 -3.59
C LYS A 34 19.73 -1.43 -3.61
N LYS A 35 19.87 -2.06 -2.44
CA LYS A 35 20.42 -3.41 -2.30
C LYS A 35 19.34 -4.50 -2.25
N GLY A 36 18.08 -4.10 -2.14
CA GLY A 36 16.94 -4.98 -1.92
C GLY A 36 16.90 -5.57 -0.51
N TRP A 37 17.62 -4.96 0.45
CA TRP A 37 17.61 -5.46 1.83
C TRP A 37 16.47 -4.88 2.63
N SER A 38 15.95 -3.73 2.22
CA SER A 38 14.76 -3.14 2.81
C SER A 38 13.68 -3.00 1.74
N TYR A 39 12.50 -3.54 2.02
CA TYR A 39 11.39 -3.63 1.08
C TYR A 39 10.04 -3.62 1.80
N GLY A 40 8.98 -3.39 1.03
CA GLY A 40 7.60 -3.61 1.45
C GLY A 40 6.78 -4.22 0.34
N HIS A 41 5.98 -5.22 0.66
CA HIS A 41 5.12 -5.97 -0.25
C HIS A 41 3.71 -6.09 0.32
N ILE A 42 2.72 -5.88 -0.53
CA ILE A 42 1.31 -6.20 -0.28
C ILE A 42 0.88 -7.24 -1.30
N GLY A 43 0.28 -8.32 -0.84
CA GLY A 43 -0.36 -9.30 -1.70
C GLY A 43 -1.86 -9.29 -1.46
N ILE A 44 -2.66 -9.21 -2.52
CA ILE A 44 -4.13 -9.34 -2.48
C ILE A 44 -4.54 -10.52 -3.37
N ARG A 45 -5.46 -11.37 -2.93
CA ARG A 45 -5.96 -12.49 -3.74
C ARG A 45 -7.45 -12.76 -3.50
N PRO A 46 -8.18 -13.30 -4.48
CA PRO A 46 -9.52 -13.82 -4.25
C PRO A 46 -9.46 -15.15 -3.45
N ASN A 47 -10.50 -15.39 -2.67
CA ASN A 47 -10.76 -16.66 -1.98
C ASN A 47 -11.79 -17.48 -2.78
N ASP A 48 -11.88 -18.78 -2.50
CA ASP A 48 -12.82 -19.69 -3.18
C ASP A 48 -14.30 -19.39 -2.88
N ASP A 49 -14.58 -18.64 -1.80
CA ASP A 49 -15.91 -18.25 -1.36
C ASP A 49 -16.39 -16.90 -1.93
N GLY A 50 -15.62 -16.29 -2.84
CA GLY A 50 -15.93 -15.00 -3.44
C GLY A 50 -15.48 -13.78 -2.62
N THR A 51 -14.87 -14.00 -1.45
CA THR A 51 -14.23 -12.91 -0.67
C THR A 51 -12.78 -12.70 -1.10
N TRP A 52 -12.11 -11.73 -0.48
CA TRP A 52 -10.70 -11.41 -0.72
C TRP A 52 -9.85 -11.56 0.54
N SER A 53 -8.59 -11.95 0.36
CA SER A 53 -7.58 -12.01 1.42
C SER A 53 -6.43 -11.07 1.12
N TYR A 54 -5.74 -10.59 2.15
CA TYR A 54 -4.46 -9.91 1.99
C TYR A 54 -3.33 -10.59 2.74
N THR A 55 -2.10 -10.26 2.36
CA THR A 55 -0.89 -10.50 3.14
C THR A 55 0.02 -9.29 3.01
N THR A 56 0.84 -9.03 4.03
CA THR A 56 1.88 -8.00 3.98
C THR A 56 3.22 -8.62 4.32
N ARG A 57 4.29 -8.12 3.70
CA ARG A 57 5.66 -8.49 4.03
C ARG A 57 6.54 -7.26 3.96
N ASP A 58 7.40 -7.07 4.93
CA ASP A 58 8.36 -5.97 4.93
C ASP A 58 9.66 -6.41 5.58
N ASN A 59 10.73 -5.69 5.23
CA ASN A 59 12.01 -5.81 5.90
C ASN A 59 12.66 -4.44 5.95
N PHE A 60 13.28 -4.14 7.09
CA PHE A 60 14.20 -3.03 7.28
C PHE A 60 15.54 -3.67 7.65
N GLY A 61 16.43 -3.77 6.66
CA GLY A 61 17.67 -4.53 6.77
C GLY A 61 18.48 -4.20 8.03
N GLY A 62 18.68 -5.19 8.90
CA GLY A 62 19.39 -5.05 10.16
C GLY A 62 18.56 -4.50 11.33
N TYR A 63 17.23 -4.46 11.20
CA TYR A 63 16.32 -3.98 12.24
C TYR A 63 15.15 -4.92 12.50
N CYS A 64 14.19 -5.00 11.57
CA CYS A 64 13.01 -5.83 11.72
C CYS A 64 12.47 -6.28 10.36
N GLY A 65 11.69 -7.35 10.36
CA GLY A 65 10.93 -7.78 9.20
C GLY A 65 9.68 -8.51 9.65
N HIS A 66 8.59 -8.30 8.93
CA HIS A 66 7.31 -8.94 9.20
C HIS A 66 6.82 -9.65 7.95
N GLY A 67 5.98 -10.66 8.18
CA GLY A 67 5.38 -11.44 7.12
C GLY A 67 4.36 -12.40 7.70
N GLY A 68 3.47 -12.88 6.84
CA GLY A 68 2.50 -13.89 7.20
C GLY A 68 1.94 -14.61 5.99
N PRO A 69 1.05 -15.58 6.20
CA PRO A 69 0.21 -16.11 5.14
C PRO A 69 -0.81 -15.05 4.68
N PHE A 70 -1.52 -15.36 3.60
CA PHE A 70 -2.77 -14.66 3.28
C PHE A 70 -3.82 -14.94 4.35
N HIS A 71 -4.58 -13.91 4.73
CA HIS A 71 -5.65 -14.03 5.72
C HIS A 71 -6.75 -13.00 5.48
N GLY A 72 -7.89 -13.22 6.16
CA GLY A 72 -9.08 -12.37 6.07
C GLY A 72 -10.09 -12.86 5.02
N ALA A 73 -11.27 -12.25 5.07
CA ALA A 73 -12.37 -12.49 4.14
C ALA A 73 -13.09 -11.14 3.98
N TYR A 74 -12.62 -10.36 3.00
CA TYR A 74 -13.11 -9.01 2.70
C TYR A 74 -14.07 -9.06 1.52
N GLU A 75 -15.05 -8.16 1.47
CA GLU A 75 -16.10 -8.16 0.44
C GLU A 75 -15.54 -7.82 -0.94
N SER A 76 -14.44 -7.07 -0.99
CA SER A 76 -13.83 -6.59 -2.23
C SER A 76 -12.30 -6.57 -2.19
N PHE A 77 -11.71 -6.48 -3.38
CA PHE A 77 -10.28 -6.22 -3.56
C PHE A 77 -9.85 -4.93 -2.85
N ASP A 78 -10.64 -3.87 -3.02
CA ASP A 78 -10.37 -2.53 -2.48
C ASP A 78 -10.36 -2.55 -0.95
N GLU A 79 -11.33 -3.22 -0.32
CA GLU A 79 -11.38 -3.37 1.13
C GLU A 79 -10.18 -4.16 1.66
N ALA A 80 -9.80 -5.25 0.99
CA ALA A 80 -8.59 -6.01 1.37
C ALA A 80 -7.32 -5.15 1.24
N LEU A 81 -7.23 -4.32 0.20
CA LEU A 81 -6.11 -3.42 -0.04
C LEU A 81 -6.05 -2.29 0.99
N GLU A 82 -7.17 -1.63 1.30
CA GLU A 82 -7.31 -0.62 2.35
C GLU A 82 -6.78 -1.16 3.68
N VAL A 83 -7.23 -2.35 4.10
CA VAL A 83 -6.79 -2.95 5.36
C VAL A 83 -5.30 -3.29 5.33
N ALA A 84 -4.77 -3.74 4.19
CA ALA A 84 -3.34 -4.03 4.04
C ALA A 84 -2.48 -2.76 4.13
N ILE A 85 -2.88 -1.69 3.45
CA ILE A 85 -2.21 -0.38 3.47
C ILE A 85 -2.24 0.19 4.89
N ALA A 86 -3.42 0.26 5.53
CA ALA A 86 -3.58 0.78 6.88
C ALA A 86 -2.70 0.04 7.90
N ARG A 87 -2.58 -1.28 7.76
CA ARG A 87 -1.69 -2.11 8.61
C ARG A 87 -0.23 -1.72 8.46
N MET A 88 0.27 -1.63 7.23
CA MET A 88 1.67 -1.25 6.99
C MET A 88 1.93 0.18 7.41
N TRP A 89 1.02 1.10 7.09
CA TRP A 89 1.12 2.52 7.41
C TRP A 89 1.25 2.73 8.92
N LYS A 90 0.39 2.09 9.72
CA LYS A 90 0.47 2.14 11.19
C LYS A 90 1.81 1.65 11.74
N GLY A 91 2.32 0.53 11.23
CA GLY A 91 3.60 -0.03 11.66
C GLY A 91 4.78 0.89 11.30
N TRP A 92 4.81 1.35 10.06
CA TRP A 92 5.90 2.16 9.52
C TRP A 92 5.92 3.59 10.06
N ARG A 93 4.76 4.19 10.34
CA ARG A 93 4.69 5.47 11.06
C ARG A 93 5.36 5.38 12.42
N GLY A 94 5.09 4.30 13.16
CA GLY A 94 5.76 4.04 14.44
C GLY A 94 7.29 3.92 14.31
N ILE A 95 7.79 3.37 13.19
CA ILE A 95 9.23 3.31 12.91
C ILE A 95 9.76 4.71 12.59
N ALA A 96 9.11 5.44 11.69
CA ALA A 96 9.54 6.75 11.20
C ALA A 96 9.65 7.81 12.31
N GLU A 97 8.77 7.76 13.30
CA GLU A 97 8.70 8.72 14.41
C GLU A 97 9.57 8.32 15.63
N ARG A 98 9.99 7.05 15.74
CA ARG A 98 10.72 6.54 16.92
C ARG A 98 12.15 7.08 16.99
N MET A 99 12.43 7.92 17.98
CA MET A 99 13.74 8.57 18.14
C MET A 99 14.67 7.95 19.21
N ASN A 100 14.14 7.17 20.16
CA ASN A 100 14.88 6.71 21.35
C ASN A 100 15.15 5.20 21.40
N ASP A 101 15.31 4.55 20.26
CA ASP A 101 15.53 3.11 20.17
C ASP A 101 16.93 2.82 19.64
N SER A 102 17.72 2.07 20.41
CA SER A 102 19.12 1.75 20.10
C SER A 102 19.27 0.91 18.82
N CYS A 103 18.23 0.18 18.43
CA CYS A 103 18.22 -0.65 17.23
C CYS A 103 17.64 0.08 16.01
N CYS A 104 16.78 1.09 16.23
CA CYS A 104 16.20 1.92 15.17
C CYS A 104 17.11 3.10 14.82
N LYS A 105 17.85 2.97 13.72
CA LYS A 105 18.78 3.99 13.20
C LYS A 105 18.09 4.90 12.19
N GLU A 106 18.74 6.01 11.86
CA GLU A 106 18.17 7.02 10.95
C GLU A 106 17.88 6.48 9.55
N ASN A 107 18.69 5.55 9.05
CA ASN A 107 18.42 4.87 7.79
C ASN A 107 17.10 4.09 7.82
N HIS A 108 16.74 3.42 8.92
CA HIS A 108 15.47 2.70 9.05
C HIS A 108 14.29 3.68 9.03
N ARG A 109 14.41 4.82 9.72
CA ARG A 109 13.40 5.88 9.70
C ARG A 109 13.23 6.50 8.32
N ALA A 110 14.33 6.76 7.61
CA ALA A 110 14.30 7.28 6.25
C ALA A 110 13.61 6.29 5.28
N MET A 111 13.91 5.00 5.41
CA MET A 111 13.23 3.94 4.64
C MET A 111 11.74 3.86 4.98
N ALA A 112 11.37 3.98 6.26
CA ALA A 112 9.97 3.99 6.67
C ALA A 112 9.22 5.19 6.09
N ARG A 113 9.82 6.39 6.09
CA ARG A 113 9.25 7.57 5.42
C ARG A 113 9.05 7.37 3.92
N LYS A 114 10.03 6.77 3.24
CA LYS A 114 9.89 6.41 1.81
C LYS A 114 8.75 5.41 1.60
N GLY A 115 8.64 4.43 2.48
CA GLY A 115 7.55 3.46 2.45
C GLY A 115 6.17 4.09 2.66
N LEU A 116 6.04 5.02 3.60
CA LEU A 116 4.78 5.74 3.84
C LEU A 116 4.34 6.54 2.61
N ALA A 117 5.27 7.24 1.94
CA ALA A 117 4.94 7.95 0.70
C ALA A 117 4.43 7.01 -0.40
N TRP A 118 5.04 5.82 -0.53
CA TRP A 118 4.56 4.80 -1.48
C TRP A 118 3.18 4.26 -1.13
N LEU A 119 2.87 4.07 0.16
CA LEU A 119 1.54 3.66 0.59
C LEU A 119 0.49 4.72 0.27
N ASP A 120 0.82 6.00 0.47
CA ASP A 120 -0.07 7.12 0.12
C ASP A 120 -0.30 7.21 -1.40
N GLU A 121 0.74 6.99 -2.21
CA GLU A 121 0.63 6.93 -3.68
C GLU A 121 -0.22 5.74 -4.13
N LEU A 122 -0.01 4.56 -3.54
CA LEU A 122 -0.77 3.35 -3.86
C LEU A 122 -2.26 3.50 -3.51
N ALA A 123 -2.55 4.09 -2.34
CA ALA A 123 -3.91 4.36 -1.94
C ALA A 123 -4.62 5.34 -2.89
N ALA A 124 -3.91 6.38 -3.34
CA ALA A 124 -4.42 7.31 -4.32
C ALA A 124 -4.66 6.66 -5.70
N GLU A 125 -3.75 5.78 -6.14
CA GLU A 125 -3.86 5.06 -7.42
C GLU A 125 -5.12 4.18 -7.46
N TYR A 126 -5.41 3.48 -6.36
CA TYR A 126 -6.58 2.58 -6.25
C TYR A 126 -7.81 3.26 -5.64
N GLN A 127 -7.73 4.55 -5.32
CA GLN A 127 -8.81 5.33 -4.70
C GLN A 127 -9.35 4.72 -3.39
N VAL A 128 -8.47 4.09 -2.61
CA VAL A 128 -8.78 3.49 -1.31
C VAL A 128 -8.35 4.40 -0.16
N GLN A 129 -8.92 4.20 1.03
CA GLN A 129 -8.58 4.97 2.24
C GLN A 129 -7.68 4.14 3.17
N HIS A 130 -6.91 4.79 4.07
CA HIS A 130 -6.05 4.11 5.05
C HIS A 130 -5.72 4.95 6.28
#